data_AF-A0AAX4HRY3-F1
#
_entry.id   AF-A0AAX4HRY3-F1
#
_cell.length_a   1.000
_cell.length_b   1.000
_cell.length_c   1.000
_cell.angle_alpha   90.00
_cell.angle_beta   90.00
_cell.angle_gamma   90.00
#
_symmetry.space_group_name_H-M   'P 1'
#
loop_
_entity.id
_entity.type
_entity.pdbx_description
1 polymer ?
#
loop_
_entity_poly.entity_id
_entity_poly.type
_entity_poly.pdbx_seq_one_letter_code
_entity_poly.pdbx_strand_id
1 'polypeptide(L)'
;MQKELSYLTPEGFTVFTSHYLKNKGTCCKSACLHCPYGFTIKKHGIQFRDVSENDFDLVEEILKENESSVEWKTFWPENVKLVLLKERVAGLMLKNHIVVKHLLLRPHFQHQGISKELVESYFFI
;
A
#
# COMPACT_ATOMS: atom_id res chain seq x y z
N MET A 1 10.73 23.42 -6.71
CA MET A 1 10.09 22.85 -5.50
C MET A 1 10.70 21.48 -5.24
N GLN A 2 11.63 21.39 -4.28
CA GLN A 2 12.36 20.14 -3.99
C GLN A 2 11.41 19.18 -3.27
N LYS A 3 10.83 18.23 -4.00
CA LYS A 3 9.96 17.18 -3.44
C LYS A 3 10.85 16.27 -2.59
N GLU A 4 10.62 16.22 -1.28
CA GLU A 4 11.44 15.46 -0.34
C GLU A 4 11.57 13.99 -0.80
N LEU A 5 12.81 13.59 -1.08
CA LEU A 5 13.13 12.32 -1.74
C LEU A 5 13.26 11.14 -0.76
N SER A 6 13.14 11.41 0.54
CA SER A 6 13.21 10.44 1.62
C SER A 6 12.45 10.95 2.84
N TYR A 7 11.87 10.06 3.62
CA TYR A 7 11.27 10.36 4.92
C TYR A 7 11.94 9.55 6.03
N LEU A 8 11.90 10.07 7.25
CA LEU A 8 12.35 9.36 8.44
C LEU A 8 11.17 8.60 9.03
N THR A 9 11.35 7.31 9.30
CA THR A 9 10.41 6.56 10.14
C THR A 9 10.53 7.02 11.59
N PRO A 10 9.50 6.85 12.45
CA PRO A 10 9.59 7.13 13.88
C PRO A 10 10.72 6.34 14.58
N GLU A 11 11.15 5.23 13.99
CA GLU A 11 12.27 4.38 14.43
C GLU A 11 13.65 4.95 14.03
N GLY A 12 13.72 6.09 13.34
CA GLY A 12 14.97 6.75 12.93
C GLY A 12 15.57 6.28 11.60
N PHE A 13 14.94 5.33 10.89
CA PHE A 13 15.41 4.90 9.58
C PHE A 13 15.06 5.87 8.46
N THR A 14 16.02 6.15 7.58
CA THR A 14 15.79 6.90 6.34
C THR A 14 15.19 5.99 5.27
N VAL A 15 13.96 6.28 4.87
CA VAL A 15 13.25 5.55 3.82
C VAL A 15 13.18 6.41 2.57
N PHE A 16 13.87 5.96 1.52
CA PHE A 16 13.86 6.62 0.21
C PHE A 16 12.54 6.37 -0.52
N THR A 17 11.98 7.42 -1.10
CA THR A 17 10.75 7.32 -1.90
C THR A 17 11.04 6.68 -3.26
N SER A 18 9.98 6.21 -3.93
CA SER A 18 10.09 5.66 -5.28
C SER A 18 10.67 6.67 -6.27
N HIS A 19 10.44 7.97 -6.06
CA HIS A 19 10.98 9.06 -6.89
C HIS A 19 12.51 9.15 -6.79
N TYR A 20 13.08 9.02 -5.59
CA TYR A 20 14.53 8.96 -5.41
C TYR A 20 15.14 7.74 -6.10
N LEU A 21 14.53 6.58 -5.89
CA LEU A 21 15.01 5.33 -6.47
C LEU A 21 14.88 5.31 -7.99
N LYS A 22 13.85 5.97 -8.55
CA LYS A 22 13.69 6.13 -9.99
C LYS A 22 14.75 7.07 -10.57
N ASN A 23 15.06 8.18 -9.89
CA ASN A 23 16.15 9.08 -10.28
C ASN A 23 17.53 8.41 -10.21
N LYS A 24 17.73 7.48 -9.27
CA LYS A 24 18.96 6.68 -9.17
C LYS A 24 19.18 5.78 -10.41
N GLY A 25 18.11 5.44 -11.15
CA GLY A 25 18.19 4.75 -12.43
C GLY A 25 18.61 3.27 -12.38
N THR A 26 18.89 2.71 -11.20
CA THR A 26 19.27 1.30 -11.04
C THR A 26 18.54 0.61 -9.89
N CYS A 27 18.11 -0.64 -10.10
CA CYS A 27 17.49 -1.46 -9.07
C CYS A 27 18.57 -2.12 -8.20
N CYS A 28 18.55 -1.86 -6.89
CA CYS A 28 19.47 -2.49 -5.94
C CYS A 28 19.21 -3.99 -5.70
N LYS A 29 18.08 -4.53 -6.20
CA LYS A 29 17.63 -5.93 -5.98
C LYS A 29 17.50 -6.35 -4.51
N SER A 30 17.55 -5.40 -3.57
CA SER A 30 17.41 -5.66 -2.12
C SER A 30 15.95 -5.75 -1.65
N ALA A 31 14.98 -5.76 -2.58
CA ALA A 31 13.54 -5.68 -2.27
C ALA A 31 13.21 -4.52 -1.31
N CYS A 32 13.58 -3.30 -1.71
CA CYS A 32 13.25 -2.08 -0.98
C CYS A 32 11.73 -1.81 -1.01
N LEU A 33 11.18 -1.24 0.06
CA LEU A 33 9.73 -1.07 0.21
C LEU A 33 9.10 -0.27 -0.93
N HIS A 34 9.80 0.75 -1.44
CA HIS A 34 9.34 1.69 -2.48
C HIS A 34 9.94 1.41 -3.85
N CYS A 35 10.10 0.14 -4.23
CA CYS A 35 10.81 -0.22 -5.47
C CYS A 35 10.03 0.25 -6.71
N PRO A 36 10.56 1.20 -7.51
CA PRO A 36 9.85 1.71 -8.69
C PRO A 36 9.77 0.68 -9.82
N TYR A 37 10.55 -0.40 -9.75
CA TYR A 37 10.60 -1.47 -10.74
C TYR A 37 9.70 -2.67 -10.40
N GLY A 38 8.94 -2.62 -9.30
CA GLY A 38 8.07 -3.71 -8.87
C GLY A 38 8.81 -4.98 -8.39
N PHE A 39 10.13 -4.91 -8.18
CA PHE A 39 10.95 -6.07 -7.75
C PHE A 39 10.49 -6.62 -6.40
N THR A 40 10.10 -5.75 -5.47
CA THR A 40 9.64 -6.13 -4.13
C THR A 40 8.34 -6.91 -4.18
N ILE A 41 7.38 -6.47 -5.01
CA ILE A 41 6.11 -7.15 -5.20
C ILE A 41 6.34 -8.53 -5.80
N LYS A 42 7.21 -8.64 -6.82
CA LYS A 42 7.55 -9.94 -7.41
C LYS A 42 8.24 -10.91 -6.43
N LYS A 43 9.01 -10.39 -5.47
CA LYS A 43 9.80 -11.22 -4.53
C LYS A 43 9.02 -11.62 -3.28
N HIS A 44 8.27 -10.69 -2.69
CA HIS A 44 7.54 -10.92 -1.43
C HIS A 44 6.04 -11.14 -1.62
N GLY A 45 5.49 -10.77 -2.78
CA GLY A 45 4.05 -10.75 -3.01
C GLY A 45 3.35 -9.61 -2.27
N ILE A 46 2.05 -9.50 -2.52
CA ILE A 46 1.14 -8.65 -1.75
C ILE A 46 0.44 -9.56 -0.74
N GLN A 47 0.46 -9.18 0.53
CA GLN A 47 -0.22 -9.90 1.59
C GLN A 47 -1.52 -9.16 1.94
N PHE A 48 -2.53 -9.92 2.37
CA PHE A 48 -3.79 -9.37 2.80
C PHE A 48 -4.08 -9.83 4.21
N ARG A 49 -4.54 -8.91 5.06
CA ARG A 49 -4.99 -9.22 6.42
C ARG A 49 -6.38 -8.66 6.63
N ASP A 50 -7.23 -9.42 7.30
CA ASP A 50 -8.51 -8.92 7.76
C ASP A 50 -8.28 -7.81 8.79
N VAL A 51 -9.11 -6.79 8.69
CA VAL A 51 -9.03 -5.64 9.59
C VAL A 51 -9.60 -6.10 10.94
N SER A 52 -8.99 -5.67 12.05
CA SER A 52 -9.48 -5.92 13.42
C SER A 52 -9.96 -4.60 14.05
N GLU A 53 -10.65 -4.65 15.19
CA GLU A 53 -11.12 -3.44 15.90
C GLU A 53 -9.97 -2.46 16.20
N ASN A 54 -8.77 -2.99 16.48
CA ASN A 54 -7.55 -2.19 16.71
C ASN A 54 -7.03 -1.46 15.45
N ASP A 55 -7.44 -1.88 14.26
CA ASP A 55 -6.96 -1.28 13.00
C ASP A 55 -7.88 -0.17 12.48
N PHE A 56 -8.97 0.13 13.19
CA PHE A 56 -9.94 1.15 12.76
C PHE A 56 -9.30 2.51 12.58
N ASP A 57 -8.45 2.91 13.53
CA ASP A 57 -7.71 4.17 13.50
C ASP A 57 -6.82 4.27 12.24
N LEU A 58 -6.14 3.17 11.90
CA LEU A 58 -5.30 3.08 10.71
C LEU A 58 -6.13 3.16 9.42
N VAL A 59 -7.30 2.52 9.38
CA VAL A 59 -8.20 2.58 8.22
C VAL A 59 -8.70 4.00 8.01
N GLU A 60 -9.12 4.67 9.08
CA GLU A 60 -9.55 6.06 9.03
C GLU A 60 -8.40 7.01 8.64
N GLU A 61 -7.17 6.76 9.09
CA GLU A 61 -5.99 7.48 8.63
C GLU A 61 -5.80 7.35 7.11
N ILE A 62 -5.84 6.13 6.57
CA ILE A 62 -5.67 5.88 5.12
C ILE A 62 -6.76 6.57 4.30
N LEU A 63 -8.01 6.56 4.77
CA LEU A 63 -9.13 7.24 4.12
C LEU A 63 -8.93 8.75 4.08
N LYS A 64 -8.49 9.32 5.21
CA LYS A 64 -8.18 10.75 5.33
C LYS A 64 -7.02 11.16 4.43
N GLU A 65 -5.97 10.35 4.34
CA GLU A 65 -4.83 10.59 3.44
C GLU A 65 -5.23 10.57 1.96
N ASN A 66 -6.24 9.78 1.60
CA ASN A 66 -6.74 9.66 0.23
C ASN A 66 -7.92 10.61 -0.06
N GLU A 67 -8.26 11.54 0.87
CA GLU A 67 -9.45 12.40 0.82
C GLU A 67 -10.73 11.64 0.41
N SER A 68 -10.82 10.38 0.84
CA SER A 68 -11.86 9.45 0.42
C SER A 68 -12.93 9.33 1.49
N SER A 69 -14.13 9.82 1.22
CA SER A 69 -15.29 9.72 2.13
C SER A 69 -16.02 8.36 2.04
N VAL A 70 -15.29 7.26 1.81
CA VAL A 70 -15.88 5.93 1.63
C VAL A 70 -16.24 5.32 2.98
N GLU A 71 -17.51 4.91 3.14
CA GLU A 71 -18.01 4.22 4.34
C GLU A 71 -17.55 2.75 4.39
N TRP A 72 -16.28 2.54 4.73
CA TRP A 72 -15.68 1.21 4.86
C TRP A 72 -16.37 0.32 5.89
N LYS A 73 -17.04 0.91 6.90
CA LYS A 73 -17.82 0.21 7.93
C LYS A 73 -18.97 -0.63 7.34
N THR A 74 -19.50 -0.26 6.16
CA THR A 74 -20.54 -1.05 5.47
C THR A 74 -19.99 -2.37 4.91
N PHE A 75 -18.68 -2.45 4.66
CA PHE A 75 -18.01 -3.65 4.15
C PHE A 75 -17.42 -4.49 5.29
N TRP A 76 -17.33 -3.95 6.50
CA TRP A 76 -16.83 -4.69 7.64
C TRP A 76 -17.82 -5.79 8.07
N PRO A 77 -17.37 -6.98 8.51
CA PRO A 77 -15.99 -7.43 8.73
C PRO A 77 -15.35 -8.20 7.55
N GLU A 78 -16.15 -8.83 6.71
CA GLU A 78 -15.68 -9.84 5.73
C GLU A 78 -15.17 -9.25 4.40
N ASN A 79 -15.52 -8.00 4.12
CA ASN A 79 -15.28 -7.33 2.84
C ASN A 79 -14.23 -6.21 2.94
N VAL A 80 -13.56 -6.07 4.09
CA VAL A 80 -12.48 -5.10 4.34
C VAL A 80 -11.18 -5.86 4.56
N LYS A 81 -10.15 -5.58 3.76
CA LYS A 81 -8.82 -6.16 3.93
C LYS A 81 -7.76 -5.09 3.87
N LEU A 82 -6.81 -5.16 4.79
CA LEU A 82 -5.56 -4.39 4.71
C LEU A 82 -4.63 -5.04 3.71
N VAL A 83 -4.01 -4.20 2.89
CA VAL A 83 -2.97 -4.58 1.94
C VAL A 83 -1.63 -4.36 2.63
N LEU A 84 -0.88 -5.43 2.83
CA LEU A 84 0.45 -5.39 3.42
C LEU A 84 1.51 -5.70 2.35
N LEU A 85 2.60 -4.95 2.39
CA LEU A 85 3.79 -5.20 1.61
C LEU A 85 4.98 -5.25 2.56
N LYS A 86 5.63 -6.42 2.65
CA LYS A 86 6.82 -6.61 3.50
C LYS A 86 6.55 -6.20 4.97
N GLU A 87 5.45 -6.71 5.52
CA GLU A 87 4.99 -6.45 6.90
C GLU A 87 4.62 -4.99 7.22
N ARG A 88 4.54 -4.13 6.21
CA ARG A 88 4.06 -2.74 6.34
C ARG A 88 2.72 -2.57 5.65
N VAL A 89 1.84 -1.78 6.23
CA VAL A 89 0.54 -1.48 5.63
C VAL A 89 0.73 -0.54 4.45
N ALA A 90 0.43 -1.05 3.26
CA ALA A 90 0.48 -0.33 2.00
C ALA A 90 -0.84 0.40 1.71
N GLY A 91 -1.96 -0.15 2.18
CA GLY A 91 -3.27 0.45 1.97
C GLY A 91 -4.44 -0.39 2.46
N LEU A 92 -5.63 0.03 2.06
CA LEU A 92 -6.92 -0.58 2.34
C LEU A 92 -7.57 -1.06 1.04
N MET A 93 -8.09 -2.29 1.06
CA MET A 93 -8.89 -2.85 0.00
C MET A 93 -10.30 -3.13 0.51
N LEU A 94 -11.29 -2.56 -0.15
CA LEU A 94 -12.70 -2.84 0.05
C LEU A 94 -13.19 -3.62 -1.16
N LYS A 95 -13.72 -4.80 -0.92
CA LYS A 95 -14.29 -5.66 -1.95
C LYS A 95 -15.74 -5.97 -1.66
N ASN A 96 -16.45 -6.51 -2.62
CA ASN A 96 -17.69 -7.25 -2.37
C ASN A 96 -17.40 -8.76 -2.51
N HIS A 97 -18.44 -9.58 -2.68
CA HIS A 97 -18.33 -11.02 -2.86
C HIS A 97 -17.31 -11.46 -3.93
N ILE A 98 -17.15 -10.70 -5.03
CA ILE A 98 -16.32 -11.13 -6.18
C ILE A 98 -15.42 -10.02 -6.75
N VAL A 99 -15.66 -8.74 -6.44
CA VAL A 99 -14.97 -7.62 -7.11
C VAL A 99 -14.41 -6.63 -6.11
N VAL A 100 -13.19 -6.15 -6.35
CA VAL A 100 -12.59 -5.05 -5.59
C VAL A 100 -13.30 -3.75 -5.97
N LYS A 101 -14.00 -3.15 -5.01
CA LYS A 101 -14.78 -1.93 -5.21
C LYS A 101 -13.93 -0.69 -5.03
N HIS A 102 -13.15 -0.64 -3.95
CA HIS A 102 -12.25 0.46 -3.65
C HIS A 102 -10.87 -0.07 -3.23
N LEU A 103 -9.82 0.52 -3.79
CA LEU A 103 -8.44 0.28 -3.39
C LEU A 103 -7.83 1.63 -3.02
N LEU A 104 -7.53 1.83 -1.75
CA LEU A 104 -6.96 3.06 -1.21
C LEU A 104 -5.54 2.76 -0.76
N LEU A 105 -4.55 3.26 -1.49
CA LEU A 105 -3.15 3.09 -1.15
C LEU A 105 -2.63 4.36 -0.49
N ARG A 106 -1.73 4.22 0.48
CA ARG A 106 -1.07 5.40 1.05
C ARG A 106 -0.28 6.14 -0.04
N PRO A 107 -0.15 7.47 0.02
CA PRO A 107 0.47 8.29 -1.04
C PRO A 107 1.89 7.83 -1.42
N HIS A 108 2.66 7.32 -0.44
CA HIS A 108 4.01 6.78 -0.69
C HIS A 108 4.02 5.47 -1.49
N PHE A 109 2.92 4.71 -1.50
CA PHE A 109 2.76 3.43 -2.22
C PHE A 109 2.09 3.58 -3.58
N GLN A 110 1.44 4.72 -3.87
CA GLN A 110 0.76 4.96 -5.15
C GLN A 110 1.73 5.03 -6.35
N HIS A 111 3.00 5.41 -6.12
CA HIS A 111 3.98 5.66 -7.18
C HIS A 111 4.95 4.50 -7.45
N GLN A 112 4.62 3.26 -7.09
CA GLN A 112 5.48 2.08 -7.30
C GLN A 112 4.83 0.94 -8.10
N GLY A 113 3.76 1.25 -8.85
CA GLY A 113 3.13 0.31 -9.76
C GLY A 113 2.18 -0.70 -9.11
N ILE A 114 1.74 -0.44 -7.87
CA ILE A 114 0.60 -1.18 -7.28
C ILE A 114 -0.66 -0.64 -7.93
N SER A 115 -1.11 -1.30 -9.00
CA SER A 115 -2.39 -1.03 -9.64
C SER A 115 -3.49 -1.93 -9.05
N LYS A 116 -4.74 -1.56 -9.29
CA LYS A 116 -5.91 -2.39 -8.94
C LYS A 116 -5.77 -3.79 -9.54
N GLU A 117 -5.41 -3.88 -10.82
CA GLU A 117 -5.23 -5.14 -11.55
C GLU A 117 -4.17 -6.04 -10.91
N LEU A 118 -3.05 -5.47 -10.44
CA LEU A 118 -2.01 -6.21 -9.76
C LEU A 118 -2.55 -6.78 -8.45
N VAL A 119 -3.22 -5.97 -7.64
CA VAL A 119 -3.81 -6.41 -6.37
C VAL A 119 -4.83 -7.53 -6.60
N GLU A 120 -5.71 -7.38 -7.60
CA GLU A 120 -6.69 -8.39 -7.99
C GLU A 120 -6.01 -9.71 -8.39
N SER A 121 -4.94 -9.65 -9.18
CA SER A 121 -4.19 -10.85 -9.57
C SER A 121 -3.57 -11.60 -8.40
N TYR A 122 -3.13 -10.91 -7.34
CA TYR A 122 -2.59 -11.57 -6.14
C TYR A 122 -3.69 -12.05 -5.18
N PHE A 123 -4.88 -11.47 -5.25
CA PHE A 123 -6.00 -11.80 -4.35
C PHE A 123 -6.86 -12.96 -4.85
N PHE A 124 -7.04 -13.08 -6.17
CA PHE A 124 -7.86 -14.13 -6.80
C PHE A 124 -7.08 -15.37 -7.26
N ILE A 125 -5.76 -15.43 -6.99
CA ILE A 125 -4.93 -16.64 -7.11
C ILE A 125 -5.02 -17.46 -5.83
#